data_AF-A0A4R4XHG5-F1
#
_entry.id   AF-A0A4R4XHG5-F1
#
_cell.length_a   1.000
_cell.length_b   1.000
_cell.length_c   1.000
_cell.angle_alpha   90.00
_cell.angle_beta   90.00
_cell.angle_gamma   90.00
#
_symmetry.space_group_name_H-M   'P 1'
#
loop_
_entity.id
_entity.type
_entity.pdbx_description
1 polymer ?
#
loop_
_entity_poly.entity_id
_entity_poly.type
_entity_poly.pdbx_seq_one_letter_code
_entity_poly.pdbx_strand_id
1 'polypeptide(L)'
;MSGPYDAGLAAAQEALVRAMTAGGPMPEGFDAEAVRAAAHGILLKRAGEAARAWPALAAFHGTSWTKAFAAWAAERPTQGSFRDGWDFARAHHDDLDAEAARELALAEARWSYDGASPPRPRAAAVRRVPGGAAVQVRGRVRVIGRNPSRRSRRQGR
;
A
#
# COMPACT_ATOMS: atom_id res chain seq x y z
N MET A 1 25.78 6.18 41.00
CA MET A 1 26.29 6.29 39.62
C MET A 1 25.42 5.41 38.75
N SER A 2 24.43 5.99 38.08
CA SER A 2 23.53 5.29 37.15
C SER A 2 24.35 4.84 35.94
N GLY A 3 24.49 3.54 35.75
CA GLY A 3 25.26 2.94 34.65
C GLY A 3 24.58 3.14 33.29
N PRO A 4 25.36 3.02 32.19
CA PRO A 4 24.84 3.11 30.82
C PRO A 4 23.82 1.98 30.61
N TYR A 5 22.73 2.24 29.87
CA TYR A 5 21.62 1.33 29.58
C TYR A 5 21.94 -0.17 29.73
N ASP A 6 21.16 -0.87 30.54
CA ASP A 6 21.22 -2.33 30.67
C ASP A 6 21.06 -2.97 29.28
N ALA A 7 22.15 -3.51 28.75
CA ALA A 7 22.21 -4.09 27.42
C ALA A 7 21.25 -5.29 27.28
N GLY A 8 20.93 -6.00 28.37
CA GLY A 8 19.96 -7.07 28.39
C GLY A 8 18.53 -6.57 28.18
N LEU A 9 18.17 -5.46 28.83
CA LEU A 9 16.87 -4.82 28.64
C LEU A 9 16.72 -4.26 27.22
N ALA A 10 17.76 -3.60 26.71
CA ALA A 10 17.74 -3.07 25.34
C ALA A 10 17.55 -4.18 24.30
N ALA A 11 18.23 -5.32 24.46
CA ALA A 11 18.09 -6.48 23.58
C ALA A 11 16.68 -7.10 23.66
N ALA A 12 16.10 -7.21 24.86
CA ALA A 12 14.73 -7.71 25.04
C ALA A 12 13.68 -6.79 24.42
N GLN A 13 13.86 -5.46 24.55
CA GLN A 13 12.99 -4.46 23.90
C GLN A 13 13.10 -4.52 22.37
N GLU A 14 14.31 -4.67 21.83
CA GLU A 14 14.51 -4.84 20.41
C GLU A 14 13.83 -6.12 19.90
N ALA A 15 13.99 -7.25 20.60
CA ALA A 15 13.35 -8.51 20.26
C ALA A 15 11.82 -8.38 20.26
N LEU A 16 11.25 -7.71 21.27
CA LEU A 16 9.81 -7.41 21.34
C LEU A 16 9.35 -6.54 20.16
N VAL A 17 10.06 -5.47 19.83
CA VAL A 17 9.71 -4.60 18.70
C VAL A 17 9.79 -5.38 17.38
N ARG A 18 10.81 -6.22 17.19
CA ARG A 18 10.95 -7.09 16.01
C ARG A 18 9.82 -8.10 15.91
N ALA A 19 9.43 -8.74 17.01
CA ALA A 19 8.30 -9.66 17.06
C ALA A 19 6.98 -8.97 16.66
N MET A 20 6.74 -7.74 17.14
CA MET A 20 5.50 -7.01 16.85
C MET A 20 5.44 -6.39 15.44
N THR A 21 6.58 -6.00 14.86
CA THR A 21 6.60 -5.20 13.62
C THR A 21 7.07 -5.94 12.38
N ALA A 22 7.80 -7.04 12.54
CA ALA A 22 8.44 -7.78 11.45
C ALA A 22 8.31 -9.30 11.56
N GLY A 23 7.42 -9.81 12.42
CA GLY A 23 7.21 -11.25 12.59
C GLY A 23 8.42 -11.99 13.17
N GLY A 24 9.26 -11.30 13.96
CA GLY A 24 10.38 -11.92 14.66
C GLY A 24 9.95 -12.99 15.68
N PRO A 25 10.91 -13.82 16.17
CA PRO A 25 10.61 -14.85 17.17
C PRO A 25 10.02 -14.24 18.45
N MET A 26 9.14 -14.98 19.11
CA MET A 26 8.55 -14.55 20.39
C MET A 26 9.65 -14.38 21.44
N PRO A 27 9.78 -13.20 22.06
CA PRO A 27 10.78 -12.99 23.11
C PRO A 27 10.41 -13.78 24.37
N GLU A 28 11.42 -14.38 25.01
CA GLU A 28 11.24 -15.10 26.27
C GLU A 28 10.73 -14.17 27.38
N GLY A 29 9.85 -14.69 28.24
CA GLY A 29 9.32 -13.94 29.39
C GLY A 29 8.18 -12.96 29.07
N PHE A 30 7.77 -12.83 27.81
CA PHE A 30 6.60 -12.05 27.43
C PHE A 30 5.35 -12.91 27.25
N ASP A 31 4.19 -12.34 27.54
CA ASP A 31 2.90 -12.95 27.23
C ASP A 31 2.71 -13.02 25.71
N ALA A 32 2.76 -14.24 25.20
CA ALA A 32 2.66 -14.52 23.77
C ALA A 32 1.33 -14.08 23.16
N GLU A 33 0.23 -14.14 23.91
CA GLU A 33 -1.08 -13.68 23.46
C GLU A 33 -1.13 -12.16 23.36
N ALA A 34 -0.64 -11.47 24.39
CA ALA A 34 -0.56 -10.01 24.40
C ALA A 34 0.30 -9.46 23.27
N VAL A 35 1.46 -10.08 23.00
CA VAL A 35 2.35 -9.68 21.89
C VAL A 35 1.68 -9.88 20.54
N ARG A 36 0.99 -11.02 20.34
CA ARG A 36 0.24 -11.27 19.09
C ARG A 36 -0.92 -10.28 18.92
N ALA A 37 -1.63 -9.94 19.99
CA ALA A 37 -2.70 -8.95 19.95
C ALA A 37 -2.17 -7.56 19.58
N ALA A 38 -1.03 -7.15 20.15
CA ALA A 38 -0.38 -5.89 19.81
C ALA A 38 0.09 -5.86 18.34
N ALA A 39 0.75 -6.93 17.86
CA ALA A 39 1.16 -7.08 16.47
C ALA A 39 -0.04 -6.97 15.52
N HIS A 40 -1.15 -7.63 15.87
CA HIS A 40 -2.39 -7.53 15.10
C HIS A 40 -2.93 -6.09 15.07
N GLY A 41 -2.97 -5.40 16.21
CA GLY A 41 -3.38 -3.99 16.28
C GLY A 41 -2.54 -3.06 15.39
N ILE A 42 -1.23 -3.30 15.29
CA ILE A 42 -0.34 -2.57 14.37
C ILE A 42 -0.74 -2.82 12.91
N LEU A 43 -1.03 -4.06 12.52
CA LEU A 43 -1.47 -4.40 11.16
C LEU A 43 -2.80 -3.73 10.82
N LEU A 44 -3.75 -3.69 11.75
CA LEU A 44 -5.03 -2.99 11.57
C LEU A 44 -4.81 -1.49 11.34
N LYS A 45 -3.92 -0.87 12.13
CA LYS A 45 -3.56 0.54 11.96
C LYS A 45 -2.92 0.79 10.59
N ARG A 46 -1.99 -0.06 10.16
CA ARG A 46 -1.36 0.01 8.84
C ARG A 46 -2.41 -0.10 7.72
N ALA A 47 -3.34 -1.03 7.82
CA ALA A 47 -4.43 -1.18 6.85
C ALA A 47 -5.29 0.10 6.76
N GLY A 48 -5.60 0.74 7.89
CA GLY A 48 -6.34 2.00 7.90
C GLY A 48 -5.59 3.15 7.24
N GLU A 49 -4.28 3.28 7.50
CA GLU A 49 -3.45 4.30 6.84
C GLU A 49 -3.30 4.06 5.34
N ALA A 50 -3.13 2.79 4.93
CA ALA A 50 -3.06 2.41 3.53
C ALA A 50 -4.39 2.69 2.80
N ALA A 51 -5.55 2.40 3.41
CA ALA A 51 -6.84 2.75 2.83
C ALA A 51 -7.03 4.26 2.60
N ARG A 52 -6.49 5.10 3.48
CA ARG A 52 -6.52 6.56 3.29
C ARG A 52 -5.64 7.00 2.13
N ALA A 53 -4.51 6.34 1.93
CA ALA A 53 -3.58 6.64 0.84
C ALA A 53 -4.04 6.07 -0.51
N TRP A 54 -4.81 4.98 -0.50
CA TRP A 54 -5.28 4.21 -1.65
C TRP A 54 -6.78 3.91 -1.56
N PRO A 55 -7.65 4.94 -1.61
CA PRO A 55 -9.08 4.79 -1.40
C PRO A 55 -9.78 3.92 -2.44
N ALA A 56 -9.39 3.96 -3.72
CA ALA A 56 -10.06 3.14 -4.75
C ALA A 56 -9.72 1.66 -4.57
N LEU A 57 -8.45 1.37 -4.30
CA LEU A 57 -7.98 0.02 -3.96
C LEU A 57 -8.67 -0.54 -2.71
N ALA A 58 -8.81 0.27 -1.66
CA ALA A 58 -9.53 -0.16 -0.45
C ALA A 58 -11.02 -0.39 -0.71
N ALA A 59 -11.66 0.46 -1.54
CA ALA A 59 -13.05 0.28 -1.93
C ALA A 59 -13.26 -1.01 -2.74
N PHE A 60 -12.34 -1.36 -3.64
CA PHE A 60 -12.37 -2.62 -4.40
C PHE A 60 -12.42 -3.86 -3.49
N HIS A 61 -11.63 -3.88 -2.41
CA HIS A 61 -11.67 -4.98 -1.43
C HIS A 61 -12.83 -4.88 -0.43
N GLY A 62 -13.51 -3.74 -0.36
CA GLY A 62 -14.66 -3.51 0.51
C GLY A 62 -14.40 -3.90 1.97
N THR A 63 -15.34 -4.66 2.55
CA THR A 63 -15.23 -5.15 3.95
C THR A 63 -14.08 -6.11 4.18
N SER A 64 -13.50 -6.69 3.10
CA SER A 64 -12.36 -7.59 3.19
C SER A 64 -11.01 -6.87 3.19
N TRP A 65 -10.99 -5.54 2.95
CA TRP A 65 -9.76 -4.75 2.87
C TRP A 65 -8.81 -5.01 4.03
N THR A 66 -9.29 -4.83 5.26
CA THR A 66 -8.44 -4.93 6.45
C THR A 66 -7.83 -6.31 6.59
N LYS A 67 -8.60 -7.38 6.31
CA LYS A 67 -8.12 -8.76 6.38
C LYS A 67 -7.09 -9.04 5.28
N ALA A 68 -7.39 -8.66 4.04
CA ALA A 68 -6.52 -8.90 2.89
C ALA A 68 -5.18 -8.16 3.05
N PHE A 69 -5.24 -6.87 3.41
CA PHE A 69 -4.05 -6.06 3.62
C PHE A 69 -3.24 -6.55 4.83
N ALA A 70 -3.87 -6.86 5.96
CA ALA A 70 -3.15 -7.35 7.15
C ALA A 70 -2.45 -8.68 6.89
N ALA A 71 -3.08 -9.61 6.16
CA ALA A 71 -2.47 -10.88 5.78
C ALA A 71 -1.23 -10.66 4.89
N TRP A 72 -1.33 -9.79 3.88
CA TRP A 72 -0.19 -9.42 3.05
C TRP A 72 0.93 -8.72 3.84
N ALA A 73 0.57 -7.81 4.75
CA ALA A 73 1.50 -6.99 5.51
C ALA A 73 2.20 -7.73 6.66
N ALA A 74 1.64 -8.85 7.14
CA ALA A 74 2.15 -9.60 8.30
C ALA A 74 3.60 -10.10 8.10
N GLU A 75 3.97 -10.40 6.87
CA GLU A 75 5.31 -10.93 6.52
C GLU A 75 6.26 -9.85 6.02
N ARG A 76 5.86 -8.57 6.10
CA ARG A 76 6.53 -7.47 5.39
C ARG A 76 6.77 -6.28 6.34
N PRO A 77 8.03 -5.82 6.49
CA PRO A 77 8.33 -4.57 7.16
C PRO A 77 7.53 -3.41 6.55
N THR A 78 7.08 -2.48 7.38
CA THR A 78 6.39 -1.28 6.89
C THR A 78 7.34 -0.36 6.14
N GLN A 79 6.94 0.09 4.95
CA GLN A 79 7.62 1.12 4.18
C GLN A 79 6.82 2.45 4.20
N GLY A 80 5.75 2.51 4.99
CA GLY A 80 4.81 3.63 5.03
C GLY A 80 3.63 3.43 4.07
N SER A 81 2.48 3.97 4.44
CA SER A 81 1.17 3.65 3.84
C SER A 81 1.10 3.80 2.33
N PHE A 82 1.75 4.83 1.76
CA PHE A 82 1.76 5.02 0.31
C PHE A 82 2.54 3.92 -0.42
N ARG A 83 3.73 3.54 0.09
CA ARG A 83 4.56 2.46 -0.50
C ARG A 83 3.91 1.10 -0.27
N ASP A 84 3.43 0.84 0.94
CA ASP A 84 2.76 -0.42 1.27
C ASP A 84 1.53 -0.64 0.37
N GLY A 85 0.70 0.39 0.16
CA GLY A 85 -0.45 0.28 -0.74
C GLY A 85 -0.05 0.11 -2.21
N TRP A 86 1.06 0.70 -2.65
CA TRP A 86 1.58 0.48 -4.01
C TRP A 86 2.02 -0.97 -4.20
N ASP A 87 2.82 -1.50 -3.28
CA ASP A 87 3.34 -2.87 -3.37
C ASP A 87 2.22 -3.90 -3.23
N PHE A 88 1.21 -3.62 -2.40
CA PHE A 88 -0.02 -4.42 -2.33
C PHE A 88 -0.79 -4.39 -3.67
N ALA A 89 -0.98 -3.22 -4.28
CA ALA A 89 -1.67 -3.09 -5.56
C ALA A 89 -0.93 -3.84 -6.69
N ARG A 90 0.41 -3.78 -6.72
CA ARG A 90 1.23 -4.55 -7.68
C ARG A 90 1.11 -6.05 -7.47
N ALA A 91 1.07 -6.50 -6.22
CA ALA A 91 0.91 -7.92 -5.90
C ALA A 91 -0.45 -8.50 -6.35
N HIS A 92 -1.46 -7.65 -6.54
CA HIS A 92 -2.82 -8.04 -6.94
C HIS A 92 -3.24 -7.46 -8.30
N HIS A 93 -2.27 -7.01 -9.11
CA HIS A 93 -2.55 -6.19 -10.31
C HIS A 93 -3.48 -6.85 -11.33
N ASP A 94 -3.46 -8.18 -11.45
CA ASP A 94 -4.28 -8.96 -12.37
C ASP A 94 -5.76 -9.00 -11.97
N ASP A 95 -6.05 -8.81 -10.67
CA ASP A 95 -7.39 -8.93 -10.09
C ASP A 95 -8.09 -7.57 -9.91
N LEU A 96 -7.36 -6.46 -10.10
CA LEU A 96 -7.89 -5.13 -9.84
C LEU A 96 -9.03 -4.76 -10.78
N ASP A 97 -10.08 -4.16 -10.22
CA ASP A 97 -11.10 -3.52 -11.01
C ASP A 97 -10.57 -2.26 -11.74
N ALA A 98 -11.44 -1.64 -12.54
CA ALA A 98 -11.06 -0.50 -13.36
C ALA A 98 -10.62 0.72 -12.55
N GLU A 99 -11.19 0.96 -11.36
CA GLU A 99 -10.88 2.17 -10.58
C GLU A 99 -9.61 1.96 -9.74
N ALA A 100 -9.42 0.79 -9.13
CA ALA A 100 -8.19 0.44 -8.44
C ALA A 100 -7.00 0.38 -9.41
N ALA A 101 -7.18 -0.20 -10.60
CA ALA A 101 -6.14 -0.21 -11.63
C ALA A 101 -5.80 1.21 -12.13
N ARG A 102 -6.79 2.09 -12.22
CA ARG A 102 -6.59 3.50 -12.58
C ARG A 102 -5.84 4.27 -11.51
N GLU A 103 -6.18 4.08 -10.23
CA GLU A 103 -5.46 4.67 -9.10
C GLU A 103 -3.97 4.29 -9.12
N LEU A 104 -3.67 2.99 -9.29
CA LEU A 104 -2.30 2.50 -9.45
C LEU A 104 -1.60 3.17 -10.63
N ALA A 105 -2.18 3.14 -11.82
CA ALA A 105 -1.57 3.73 -13.01
C ALA A 105 -1.34 5.25 -12.90
N LEU A 106 -2.21 5.98 -12.18
CA LEU A 106 -2.00 7.41 -11.88
C LEU A 106 -0.81 7.61 -10.93
N ALA A 107 -0.68 6.77 -9.89
CA ALA A 107 0.48 6.78 -9.00
C ALA A 107 1.77 6.49 -9.78
N GLU A 108 1.76 5.49 -10.67
CA GLU A 108 2.93 5.11 -11.49
C GLU A 108 3.29 6.13 -12.57
N ALA A 109 2.30 6.87 -13.08
CA ALA A 109 2.54 8.00 -13.97
C ALA A 109 3.22 9.14 -13.21
N ARG A 110 2.88 9.31 -11.92
CA ARG A 110 3.39 10.41 -11.09
C ARG A 110 4.73 10.18 -10.46
N TRP A 111 5.00 8.95 -10.05
CA TRP A 111 6.19 8.61 -9.31
C TRP A 111 6.92 7.44 -9.94
N SER A 112 8.23 7.43 -9.76
CA SER A 112 9.08 6.28 -10.01
C SER A 112 9.35 5.60 -8.68
N TYR A 113 8.99 4.33 -8.58
CA TYR A 113 9.18 3.52 -7.38
C TYR A 113 9.60 2.09 -7.80
N ASP A 114 10.77 1.69 -7.30
CA ASP A 114 11.46 0.43 -7.58
C ASP A 114 11.14 -0.69 -6.56
N GLY A 115 10.34 -0.39 -5.54
CA GLY A 115 10.03 -1.33 -4.44
C GLY A 115 10.98 -1.23 -3.24
N ALA A 116 12.02 -0.40 -3.29
CA ALA A 116 13.00 -0.29 -2.21
C ALA A 116 13.27 1.17 -1.80
N SER A 117 13.47 2.05 -2.78
CA SER A 117 13.84 3.45 -2.57
C SER A 117 12.60 4.34 -2.38
N PRO A 118 12.71 5.49 -1.68
CA PRO A 118 11.62 6.46 -1.64
C PRO A 118 11.15 6.87 -3.05
N PRO A 119 9.82 6.95 -3.31
CA PRO A 119 9.30 7.30 -4.63
C PRO A 119 9.79 8.67 -5.10
N ARG A 120 10.26 8.75 -6.34
CA ARG A 120 10.78 10.00 -6.94
C ARG A 120 9.78 10.57 -7.95
N PRO A 121 9.55 11.89 -7.98
CA PRO A 121 8.58 12.48 -8.90
C PRO A 121 9.08 12.32 -10.35
N ARG A 122 8.17 11.97 -11.27
CA ARG A 122 8.49 11.88 -12.70
C ARG A 122 8.28 13.22 -13.41
N ALA A 123 9.23 13.62 -14.25
CA ALA A 123 9.08 14.80 -15.10
C ALA A 123 8.01 14.60 -16.19
N ALA A 124 7.97 13.40 -16.79
CA ALA A 124 6.92 12.97 -17.70
C ALA A 124 6.75 11.45 -17.71
N ALA A 125 5.53 10.97 -17.95
CA ALA A 125 5.23 9.55 -18.12
C ALA A 125 3.90 9.35 -18.87
N VAL A 126 3.78 8.23 -19.58
CA VAL A 126 2.51 7.73 -20.11
C VAL A 126 2.27 6.34 -19.52
N ARG A 127 1.06 6.09 -19.02
CA ARG A 127 0.61 4.81 -18.48
C ARG A 127 -0.74 4.44 -19.08
N ARG A 128 -0.94 3.17 -19.41
CA ARG A 128 -2.27 2.68 -19.79
C ARG A 128 -3.16 2.70 -18.55
N VAL A 129 -4.38 3.15 -18.73
CA VAL A 129 -5.45 3.06 -17.72
C VAL A 129 -6.66 2.39 -18.36
N PRO A 130 -7.54 1.76 -17.60
CA PRO A 130 -8.83 1.33 -18.11
C PRO A 130 -9.54 2.49 -18.85
N GLY A 131 -9.90 2.26 -20.13
CA GLY A 131 -10.54 3.27 -20.98
C GLY A 131 -9.63 4.32 -21.63
N GLY A 132 -8.29 4.27 -21.46
CA GLY A 132 -7.40 5.26 -22.05
C GLY A 132 -5.92 5.21 -21.64
N ALA A 133 -5.30 6.39 -21.58
CA ALA A 133 -3.93 6.58 -21.08
C ALA A 133 -3.86 7.74 -20.09
N ALA A 134 -3.20 7.54 -18.96
CA ALA A 134 -2.77 8.61 -18.06
C ALA A 134 -1.45 9.18 -18.56
N VAL A 135 -1.41 10.50 -18.76
CA VAL A 135 -0.23 11.25 -19.19
C VAL A 135 0.15 12.22 -18.08
N GLN A 136 1.36 12.09 -17.54
CA GLN A 136 1.98 13.08 -16.68
C GLN A 136 2.98 13.91 -17.47
N VAL A 137 2.91 15.23 -17.35
CA VAL A 137 3.97 16.17 -17.77
C VAL A 137 4.08 17.31 -16.76
N ARG A 138 5.29 17.58 -16.26
CA ARG A 138 5.60 18.69 -15.33
C ARG A 138 4.64 18.77 -14.13
N GLY A 139 4.37 17.63 -13.49
CA GLY A 139 3.52 17.53 -12.30
C GLY A 139 2.01 17.60 -12.56
N ARG A 140 1.57 17.77 -13.81
CA ARG A 140 0.15 17.69 -14.20
C ARG A 140 -0.14 16.31 -14.76
N VAL A 141 -1.15 15.65 -14.21
CA VAL A 141 -1.68 14.37 -14.73
C VAL A 141 -2.98 14.63 -15.49
N ARG A 142 -3.08 14.11 -16.72
CA ARG A 142 -4.31 14.11 -17.51
C ARG A 142 -4.62 12.69 -17.96
N VAL A 143 -5.88 12.28 -17.83
CA VAL A 143 -6.37 11.01 -18.39
C VAL A 143 -6.97 11.30 -19.76
N ILE A 144 -6.42 10.68 -20.81
CA ILE A 144 -6.90 10.76 -22.18
C ILE A 144 -7.63 9.45 -22.47
N GLY A 145 -8.97 9.51 -22.52
CA GLY A 145 -9.82 8.36 -22.84
C GLY A 145 -10.33 8.37 -24.28
N ARG A 146 -10.61 7.18 -24.82
CA ARG A 146 -11.48 7.04 -25.99
C ARG A 146 -12.91 7.11 -25.46
N ASN A 147 -13.52 8.28 -25.56
CA ASN A 147 -14.88 8.52 -25.05
C ASN A 147 -15.87 7.46 -25.62
N PRO A 148 -16.49 6.60 -24.78
CA PRO A 148 -17.51 5.66 -25.25
C PRO A 148 -18.80 6.35 -25.70
N SER A 149 -19.00 7.64 -25.39
CA SER A 149 -20.27 8.34 -25.60
C SER A 149 -20.46 9.01 -26.98
N ARG A 150 -19.77 8.55 -28.03
CA ARG A 150 -20.04 8.99 -29.42
C ARG A 150 -20.24 7.84 -30.40
N ARG A 151 -21.14 6.91 -30.09
CA ARG A 151 -21.78 6.03 -31.09
C ARG A 151 -23.22 5.69 -30.74
N SER A 152 -24.07 6.71 -30.58
CA SER A 152 -25.54 6.54 -30.66
C SER A 152 -26.22 7.79 -31.21
N ARG A 153 -25.84 8.21 -32.42
CA ARG A 153 -26.66 9.12 -33.25
C ARG A 153 -26.36 8.87 -34.72
N ARG A 154 -26.73 7.68 -35.19
CA ARG A 154 -27.09 7.37 -36.59
C ARG A 154 -27.55 5.92 -36.67
N GLN A 155 -28.82 5.72 -36.30
CA GLN A 155 -29.75 4.80 -36.94
C GLN A 155 -31.11 5.09 -36.31
N GLY A 156 -31.98 5.73 -37.09
CA GLY A 156 -33.28 6.20 -36.64
C GLY A 156 -33.90 7.14 -37.67
N ARG A 157 -34.57 6.51 -38.63
CA ARG A 157 -35.35 7.03 -39.77
C ARG A 157 -34.56 7.43 -41.02
#